data_AF-K2QA43-F1
#
_entry.id   AF-K2QA43-F1
#
_cell.length_a   1.000
_cell.length_b   1.000
_cell.length_c   1.000
_cell.angle_alpha   90.00
_cell.angle_beta   90.00
_cell.angle_gamma   90.00
#
_symmetry.space_group_name_H-M   'P 1'
#
loop_
_entity.id
_entity.type
_entity.pdbx_description
1 polymer ?
#
loop_
_entity_poly.entity_id
_entity_poly.type
_entity_poly.pdbx_seq_one_letter_code
_entity_poly.pdbx_strand_id
1 'polypeptide(L)'
;MKLTPKEVEELQEKLLIVHRVISQENRFKSFYYQGIDVQKKFKDDHGMISKLMELDDAEDLLKNCIIELEDMKRNGQSFTPAELHEFLMDQDWKFLYKKYGMKTSEDVGKLDLGMFLELI
;
A
#
# COMPACT_ATOMS: atom_id res chain seq x y z
N MET A 1 13.75 -11.84 7.57
CA MET A 1 14.88 -11.39 6.73
C MET A 1 15.46 -10.09 7.30
N LYS A 2 16.76 -9.79 7.14
CA LYS A 2 17.29 -8.46 7.51
C LYS A 2 17.33 -7.60 6.26
N LEU A 3 16.37 -6.67 6.15
CA LEU A 3 16.28 -5.74 5.02
C LEU A 3 17.38 -4.68 5.11
N THR A 4 17.94 -4.31 3.97
CA THR A 4 18.81 -3.13 3.85
C THR A 4 17.98 -1.84 3.93
N PRO A 5 18.56 -0.70 4.30
CA PRO A 5 17.83 0.57 4.35
C PRO A 5 17.12 0.91 3.04
N LYS A 6 17.73 0.58 1.90
CA LYS A 6 17.15 0.79 0.57
C LYS A 6 15.95 -0.12 0.31
N GLU A 7 16.04 -1.39 0.70
CA GLU A 7 14.92 -2.34 0.56
C GLU A 7 13.74 -1.96 1.46
N VAL A 8 14.01 -1.46 2.68
CA VAL A 8 12.96 -0.94 3.58
C VAL A 8 12.26 0.26 2.93
N GLU A 9 13.01 1.20 2.37
CA GLU A 9 12.47 2.38 1.70
C GLU A 9 11.64 2.00 0.47
N GLU A 10 12.17 1.17 -0.43
CA GLU A 10 11.45 0.73 -1.64
C GLU A 10 10.18 -0.05 -1.30
N LEU A 11 10.23 -0.93 -0.30
CA LEU A 11 9.06 -1.66 0.14
C LEU A 11 8.01 -0.72 0.75
N GLN A 12 8.41 0.22 1.60
CA GLN A 12 7.49 1.18 2.23
C GLN A 12 6.77 2.01 1.17
N GLU A 13 7.50 2.53 0.17
CA GLU A 13 6.91 3.28 -0.93
C GLU A 13 5.91 2.47 -1.75
N LYS A 14 6.22 1.19 -2.02
CA LYS A 14 5.29 0.29 -2.72
C LYS A 14 4.02 0.09 -1.89
N LEU A 15 4.14 -0.19 -0.59
CA LEU A 15 3.00 -0.35 0.30
C LEU A 15 2.16 0.92 0.44
N LEU A 16 2.79 2.10 0.45
CA LEU A 16 2.11 3.39 0.44
C LEU A 16 1.20 3.54 -0.79
N ILE A 17 1.71 3.17 -1.97
CA ILE A 17 0.93 3.23 -3.20
C ILE A 17 -0.23 2.24 -3.16
N VAL A 18 0.02 0.99 -2.74
CA VAL A 18 -1.02 -0.05 -2.63
C VAL A 18 -2.10 0.37 -1.66
N HIS A 19 -1.73 0.80 -0.45
CA HIS A 19 -2.67 1.29 0.57
C HIS A 19 -3.54 2.43 0.03
N ARG A 20 -2.94 3.38 -0.70
CA ARG A 20 -3.69 4.49 -1.29
C ARG A 20 -4.73 4.00 -2.29
N VAL A 21 -4.38 3.07 -3.19
CA VAL A 21 -5.31 2.56 -4.19
C VAL A 21 -6.43 1.77 -3.53
N ILE A 22 -6.12 0.87 -2.59
CA ILE A 22 -7.12 0.07 -1.88
C ILE A 22 -8.07 0.98 -1.09
N SER A 23 -7.56 1.96 -0.34
CA SER A 23 -8.40 2.89 0.41
C SER A 23 -9.29 3.74 -0.51
N GLN A 24 -8.81 4.12 -1.69
CA GLN A 24 -9.62 4.81 -2.70
C GLN A 24 -10.73 3.92 -3.25
N GLU A 25 -10.43 2.67 -3.57
CA GLU A 25 -11.43 1.72 -4.07
C GLU A 25 -12.48 1.37 -3.02
N ASN A 26 -12.06 1.15 -1.77
CA ASN A 26 -12.98 0.87 -0.67
C ASN A 26 -13.91 2.05 -0.40
N ARG A 27 -13.40 3.28 -0.42
CA ARG A 27 -14.24 4.50 -0.36
C ARG A 27 -15.16 4.59 -1.56
N PHE A 28 -14.67 4.37 -2.77
CA PHE A 28 -15.50 4.43 -3.97
C PHE A 28 -16.64 3.40 -3.91
N LYS A 29 -16.35 2.16 -3.51
CA LYS A 29 -17.34 1.11 -3.28
C LYS A 29 -18.35 1.49 -2.20
N SER A 30 -17.89 1.98 -1.05
CA SER A 30 -18.77 2.35 0.06
C SER A 30 -19.68 3.54 -0.24
N PHE A 31 -19.31 4.41 -1.18
CA PHE A 31 -20.15 5.53 -1.63
C PHE A 31 -21.10 5.14 -2.78
N TYR A 32 -20.64 4.40 -3.79
CA TYR A 32 -21.39 4.19 -5.03
C TYR A 32 -22.05 2.82 -5.17
N TYR A 33 -21.60 1.82 -4.43
CA TYR A 33 -22.04 0.43 -4.58
C TYR A 33 -22.64 -0.16 -3.31
N GLN A 34 -23.21 0.68 -2.43
CA GLN A 34 -23.95 0.18 -1.27
C GLN A 34 -25.08 -0.76 -1.71
N GLY A 35 -24.99 -2.02 -1.30
CA GLY A 35 -25.96 -3.07 -1.67
C GLY A 35 -25.75 -3.70 -3.05
N ILE A 36 -24.64 -3.40 -3.74
CA ILE A 36 -24.32 -3.98 -5.05
C ILE A 36 -22.94 -4.63 -4.99
N ASP A 37 -22.86 -5.94 -5.27
CA ASP A 37 -21.58 -6.65 -5.36
C ASP A 37 -20.89 -6.36 -6.69
N VAL A 38 -20.02 -5.34 -6.70
CA VAL A 38 -19.20 -4.99 -7.86
C VAL A 38 -17.77 -5.50 -7.65
N GLN A 39 -17.43 -6.59 -8.33
CA GLN A 39 -16.07 -7.10 -8.40
C GLN A 39 -15.26 -6.33 -9.45
N LYS A 40 -14.56 -5.28 -9.02
CA LYS A 40 -13.60 -4.57 -9.86
C LYS A 40 -12.35 -5.43 -10.01
N LYS A 41 -12.02 -5.81 -11.25
CA LYS A 41 -10.81 -6.59 -11.55
C LYS A 41 -9.67 -5.65 -11.88
N PHE A 42 -8.64 -5.63 -11.04
CA PHE A 42 -7.36 -5.04 -11.41
C PHE A 42 -6.66 -5.94 -12.43
N LYS A 43 -5.97 -5.34 -13.41
CA LYS A 43 -4.94 -6.06 -14.15
C LYS A 43 -3.77 -6.23 -13.21
N ASP A 44 -3.71 -7.39 -12.60
CA ASP A 44 -2.78 -7.72 -11.54
C ASP A 44 -1.83 -8.78 -12.07
N ASP A 45 -0.65 -8.34 -12.53
CA ASP A 45 0.33 -9.20 -13.18
C ASP A 45 0.83 -10.32 -12.24
N HIS A 46 0.72 -10.09 -10.91
CA HIS A 46 1.17 -11.01 -9.86
C HIS A 46 0.05 -11.55 -8.96
N GLY A 47 -1.21 -11.13 -9.17
CA GLY A 47 -2.38 -11.55 -8.38
C GLY A 47 -2.39 -11.05 -6.92
N MET A 48 -1.49 -10.13 -6.54
CA MET A 48 -1.30 -9.68 -5.16
C MET A 48 -2.30 -8.59 -4.73
N ILE A 49 -2.59 -7.62 -5.60
CA ILE A 49 -3.56 -6.56 -5.32
C ILE A 49 -4.96 -7.15 -5.19
N SER A 50 -5.28 -8.13 -6.03
CA SER A 50 -6.56 -8.84 -6.01
C SER A 50 -6.75 -9.57 -4.68
N LYS A 51 -5.72 -10.30 -4.22
CA LYS A 51 -5.73 -10.97 -2.91
C LYS A 51 -5.89 -10.00 -1.75
N LEU A 52 -5.17 -8.87 -1.77
CA LEU A 52 -5.33 -7.84 -0.74
C LEU A 52 -6.77 -7.28 -0.75
N MET A 53 -7.36 -7.04 -1.91
CA MET A 53 -8.75 -6.56 -2.01
C MET A 53 -9.82 -7.56 -1.56
N GLU A 54 -9.47 -8.85 -1.41
CA GLU A 54 -10.34 -9.89 -0.85
C GLU A 54 -10.27 -9.96 0.68
N LEU A 55 -9.27 -9.32 1.31
CA LEU A 55 -9.14 -9.26 2.76
C LEU A 55 -9.97 -8.10 3.32
N ASP A 56 -10.86 -8.40 4.26
CA ASP A 56 -11.69 -7.39 4.93
C ASP A 56 -10.85 -6.35 5.71
N ASP A 57 -9.67 -6.74 6.17
CA ASP A 57 -8.74 -5.96 7.00
C ASP A 57 -7.51 -5.45 6.24
N ALA A 58 -7.51 -5.50 4.91
CA ALA A 58 -6.36 -5.15 4.07
C ALA A 58 -5.76 -3.77 4.36
N GLU A 59 -6.62 -2.77 4.58
CA GLU A 59 -6.17 -1.41 4.90
C GLU A 59 -5.39 -1.37 6.21
N ASP A 60 -5.85 -2.08 7.23
CA ASP A 60 -5.21 -2.06 8.55
C ASP A 60 -3.92 -2.88 8.55
N LEU A 61 -3.90 -4.02 7.85
CA LEU A 61 -2.68 -4.78 7.60
C LEU A 61 -1.62 -3.91 6.93
N LEU A 62 -1.99 -3.20 5.86
CA LEU A 62 -1.05 -2.33 5.13
C LEU A 62 -0.54 -1.17 5.99
N LYS A 63 -1.40 -0.55 6.80
CA LYS A 63 -0.99 0.51 7.74
C LYS A 63 0.02 -0.01 8.76
N ASN A 64 -0.21 -1.19 9.33
CA ASN A 64 0.69 -1.80 10.29
C ASN A 64 2.07 -2.08 9.66
N CYS A 65 2.10 -2.65 8.45
CA CYS A 65 3.36 -2.86 7.75
C CYS A 65 4.10 -1.54 7.44
N ILE A 66 3.39 -0.48 7.05
CA ILE A 66 3.99 0.85 6.83
C ILE A 66 4.60 1.39 8.13
N ILE A 67 3.90 1.22 9.27
CA ILE A 67 4.40 1.62 10.59
C ILE A 67 5.67 0.86 10.94
N GLU A 68 5.68 -0.47 10.80
CA GLU A 68 6.85 -1.30 11.10
C GLU A 68 8.06 -0.92 10.25
N LEU A 69 7.86 -0.62 8.96
CA LEU A 69 8.95 -0.18 8.08
C LEU A 69 9.45 1.23 8.45
N GLU A 70 8.57 2.11 8.92
CA GLU A 70 8.98 3.43 9.43
C GLU A 70 9.76 3.32 10.74
N ASP A 71 9.36 2.42 11.64
CA ASP A 71 10.09 2.10 12.88
C ASP A 71 11.51 1.62 12.60
N MET A 72 11.67 0.76 11.58
CA MET A 72 12.98 0.28 11.14
C MET A 72 13.90 1.43 10.69
N LYS A 73 13.34 2.53 10.18
CA LYS A 73 14.10 3.72 9.74
C LYS A 73 14.42 4.67 10.90
N ARG A 74 13.61 4.68 11.96
CA ARG A 74 13.64 5.70 13.02
C ARG A 74 14.58 5.41 14.20
N ASN A 75 15.60 4.55 14.05
CA ASN A 75 16.62 4.27 15.08
C ASN A 75 16.05 4.06 16.50
N GLY A 76 14.91 3.38 16.62
CA GLY A 76 14.28 3.03 17.90
C GLY A 76 13.21 4.00 18.43
N GLN A 77 12.82 5.03 17.67
CA GLN A 77 11.59 5.78 17.96
C GLN A 77 10.40 5.08 17.30
N SER A 78 9.38 4.75 18.11
CA SER A 78 8.13 4.19 17.62
C SER A 78 7.32 5.23 16.86
N PHE A 79 6.86 4.86 15.68
CA PHE A 79 5.97 5.59 14.81
C PHE A 79 4.52 5.25 15.18
N THR A 80 3.78 6.25 15.60
CA THR A 80 2.44 6.06 16.14
C THR A 80 1.38 6.06 15.05
N PRO A 81 0.22 5.41 15.27
CA PRO A 81 -0.91 5.49 14.35
C PRO A 81 -1.40 6.93 14.10
N ALA A 82 -1.18 7.86 15.04
CA ALA A 82 -1.52 9.27 14.88
C ALA A 82 -0.60 9.95 13.86
N GLU A 83 0.71 9.70 13.93
CA GLU A 83 1.69 10.23 12.97
C GLU A 83 1.51 9.63 11.56
N LEU A 84 0.98 8.40 11.46
CA LEU A 84 0.69 7.78 10.17
C LEU A 84 -0.23 8.63 9.30
N HIS A 85 -1.23 9.29 9.88
CA HIS A 85 -2.15 10.11 9.09
C HIS A 85 -1.43 11.29 8.40
N GLU A 86 -0.63 12.04 9.16
CA GLU A 86 0.16 13.16 8.64
C GLU A 86 1.18 12.67 7.61
N PHE A 87 1.88 11.58 7.93
CA PHE A 87 2.84 10.94 7.02
C PHE A 87 2.22 10.56 5.67
N LEU A 88 1.02 9.99 5.66
CA LEU A 88 0.31 9.64 4.42
C LEU A 88 -0.08 10.89 3.61
N MET A 89 -0.35 12.02 4.25
CA MET A 89 -0.70 13.27 3.57
C MET A 89 0.51 13.99 2.98
N ASP A 90 1.65 13.88 3.64
CA ASP A 90 2.89 14.54 3.24
C ASP A 90 3.65 13.81 2.11
N GLN A 91 3.18 12.64 1.67
CA GLN A 91 3.81 11.90 0.58
C GLN A 91 3.75 12.66 -0.74
N ASP A 92 4.89 12.77 -1.44
CA ASP A 92 4.93 13.22 -2.83
C ASP A 92 4.46 12.10 -3.77
N TRP A 93 3.15 11.98 -3.90
CA TRP A 93 2.52 10.99 -4.76
C TRP A 93 2.90 11.11 -6.24
N LYS A 94 3.22 12.33 -6.71
CA LYS A 94 3.63 12.55 -8.10
C LYS A 94 5.03 11.97 -8.32
N PHE A 95 5.92 12.17 -7.36
CA PHE A 95 7.23 11.53 -7.36
C PHE A 95 7.12 10.01 -7.30
N LEU A 96 6.34 9.46 -6.36
CA LEU A 96 6.17 8.00 -6.20
C LEU A 96 5.65 7.35 -7.48
N TYR A 97 4.59 7.89 -8.08
CA TYR A 97 4.03 7.34 -9.31
C TYR A 97 5.03 7.43 -10.47
N LYS A 98 5.82 8.51 -10.56
CA LYS A 98 6.88 8.64 -11.56
C LYS A 98 8.02 7.64 -11.31
N LYS A 99 8.45 7.43 -10.06
CA LYS A 99 9.52 6.50 -9.67
C LYS A 99 9.21 5.08 -10.11
N TYR A 100 7.96 4.65 -9.95
CA TYR A 100 7.50 3.31 -10.31
C TYR A 100 6.83 3.22 -11.69
N GLY A 101 6.94 4.26 -12.53
CA GLY A 101 6.45 4.22 -13.92
C GLY A 101 4.93 4.13 -14.08
N MET A 102 4.17 4.60 -13.09
CA MET A 102 2.71 4.56 -13.09
C MET A 102 2.10 5.70 -13.90
N LYS A 103 1.20 5.34 -14.82
CA LYS A 103 0.40 6.25 -15.65
C LYS A 103 -1.05 6.28 -15.20
N THR A 104 -1.58 5.16 -14.73
CA THR A 104 -2.95 5.01 -14.22
C THR A 104 -2.95 4.29 -12.88
N SER A 105 -4.07 4.34 -12.15
CA SER A 105 -4.23 3.58 -10.90
C SER A 105 -4.17 2.06 -11.11
N GLU A 106 -4.50 1.57 -12.32
CA GLU A 106 -4.40 0.15 -12.67
C GLU A 106 -2.94 -0.33 -12.74
N ASP A 107 -1.99 0.56 -12.98
CA ASP A 107 -0.56 0.21 -13.02
C ASP A 107 -0.02 -0.25 -11.66
N VAL A 108 -0.78 -0.09 -10.57
CA VAL A 108 -0.45 -0.64 -9.25
C VAL A 108 -0.23 -2.15 -9.29
N GLY A 109 -0.93 -2.87 -10.17
CA GLY A 109 -0.79 -4.31 -10.34
C GLY A 109 0.55 -4.75 -10.93
N LYS A 110 1.37 -3.80 -11.42
CA LYS A 110 2.73 -4.04 -11.92
C LYS A 110 3.79 -3.92 -10.83
N LEU A 111 3.41 -3.49 -9.62
CA LEU A 111 4.34 -3.44 -8.51
C LEU A 111 4.76 -4.86 -8.13
N ASP A 112 6.08 -5.07 -8.11
CA ASP A 112 6.64 -6.27 -7.51
C ASP A 112 6.56 -6.16 -5.98
N LEU A 113 5.60 -6.89 -5.39
CA LEU A 113 5.40 -7.02 -3.96
C LEU A 113 5.89 -8.39 -3.44
N GLY A 114 6.80 -9.08 -4.15
CA GLY A 114 7.34 -10.37 -3.70
C GLY A 114 7.92 -10.31 -2.29
N MET A 115 8.69 -9.25 -2.00
CA MET A 115 9.26 -9.01 -0.66
C MET A 115 8.21 -8.81 0.45
N PHE A 116 7.01 -8.34 0.10
CA PHE A 116 5.93 -8.19 1.07
C PHE A 116 5.40 -9.55 1.53
N LEU A 117 5.29 -10.53 0.63
CA LEU A 117 4.86 -11.89 1.01
C LEU A 117 5.85 -12.62 1.91
N GLU A 118 7.13 -12.25 1.88
CA GLU A 118 8.12 -12.81 2.80
C GLU A 118 8.04 -12.23 4.21
N LEU A 119 7.23 -11.18 4.40
CA LEU A 119 7.04 -10.49 5.68
C LEU A 119 5.72 -10.85 6.38
N ILE A 120 4.75 -11.42 5.64
CA ILE A 120 3.47 -11.93 6.18
C ILE A 120 3.59 -13.42 6.47
#